data_AF-A0A1C6C612-F1
#
_entry.id   AF-A0A1C6C612-F1
#
_cell.length_a   1.000
_cell.length_b   1.000
_cell.length_c   1.000
_cell.angle_alpha   90.00
_cell.angle_beta   90.00
_cell.angle_gamma   90.00
#
_symmetry.space_group_name_H-M   'P 1'
#
loop_
_entity.id
_entity.type
_entity.pdbx_description
1 polymer ?
#
loop_
_entity_poly.entity_id
_entity_poly.type
_entity_poly.pdbx_seq_one_letter_code
_entity_poly.pdbx_strand_id
1 'polypeptide(L)'
;MVDYKIAKVWQDSNNKYQKRPENITVQLLRDGEVYQEVQLSEDNNWQYTWNDLSSKYQWEAIEKKKTKGYIVSVSKEESSIVIKNIYWGDDFYEETTEKKPTTEKKHKKESSKETTTEKKLPQTGQLWWPLPFLVAGGILCIGIGMIKQKRENDEKE
;
A
#
# COMPACT_ATOMS: atom_id res chain seq x y z
N MET A 1 22.59 -17.96 6.14
CA MET A 1 21.21 -17.94 6.64
C MET A 1 20.75 -16.50 6.65
N VAL A 2 19.45 -16.28 6.66
CA VAL A 2 18.83 -14.95 6.75
C VAL A 2 17.75 -15.00 7.82
N ASP A 3 17.59 -13.89 8.53
CA ASP A 3 16.53 -13.73 9.51
C ASP A 3 15.53 -12.72 8.96
N TYR A 4 14.24 -12.93 9.19
CA TYR A 4 13.20 -11.99 8.81
C TYR A 4 12.41 -11.58 10.04
N LYS A 5 12.33 -10.28 10.29
CA LYS A 5 11.44 -9.70 11.29
C LYS A 5 10.19 -9.20 10.61
N ILE A 6 9.02 -9.57 11.12
CA ILE A 6 7.74 -9.04 10.66
C ILE A 6 7.06 -8.20 11.74
N ALA A 7 6.44 -7.10 11.31
CA ALA A 7 5.59 -6.27 12.15
C ALA A 7 4.26 -5.99 11.44
N LYS A 8 3.17 -6.01 12.20
CA LYS A 8 1.85 -5.63 11.75
C LYS A 8 1.49 -4.23 12.24
N VAL A 9 1.16 -3.35 11.30
CA VAL A 9 0.75 -1.97 11.54
C VAL A 9 -0.72 -1.79 11.18
N TRP A 10 -1.45 -1.13 12.06
CA TRP A 10 -2.86 -0.81 11.88
C TRP A 10 -3.05 0.70 11.64
N GLN A 11 -3.68 1.05 10.52
CA GLN A 11 -4.07 2.42 10.18
C GLN A 11 -5.61 2.49 10.18
N ASP A 12 -6.18 2.54 11.38
CA ASP A 12 -7.62 2.43 11.64
C ASP A 12 -8.11 3.40 12.74
N SER A 13 -7.42 4.54 12.89
CA SER A 13 -7.72 5.55 13.90
C SER A 13 -7.74 4.98 15.32
N ASN A 14 -6.73 4.20 15.69
CA ASN A 14 -6.61 3.53 16.99
C ASN A 14 -7.84 2.64 17.29
N ASN A 15 -8.23 1.82 16.32
CA ASN A 15 -9.39 0.93 16.40
C ASN A 15 -10.71 1.64 16.78
N LYS A 16 -10.91 2.90 16.35
CA LYS A 16 -12.10 3.71 16.68
C LYS A 16 -13.43 2.99 16.43
N TYR A 17 -13.49 2.17 15.38
CA TYR A 17 -14.69 1.46 14.94
C TYR A 17 -14.79 0.03 15.49
N GLN A 18 -13.85 -0.42 16.32
CA GLN A 18 -13.82 -1.76 16.92
C GLN A 18 -13.91 -2.88 15.85
N LYS A 19 -13.25 -2.66 14.71
CA LYS A 19 -13.22 -3.60 13.57
C LYS A 19 -11.93 -4.41 13.50
N ARG A 20 -10.91 -4.02 14.26
CA ARG A 20 -9.65 -4.74 14.30
C ARG A 20 -9.88 -6.13 14.91
N PRO A 21 -9.47 -7.22 14.24
CA PRO A 21 -9.54 -8.55 14.82
C PRO A 21 -8.53 -8.69 15.97
N GLU A 22 -8.81 -9.61 16.89
CA GLU A 22 -7.93 -9.89 18.03
C GLU A 22 -6.57 -10.45 17.59
N ASN A 23 -6.56 -11.22 16.50
CA ASN A 23 -5.36 -11.76 15.89
C ASN A 23 -5.50 -11.87 14.37
N ILE A 24 -4.36 -12.00 13.69
CA ILE A 24 -4.30 -12.40 12.28
C ILE A 24 -3.37 -13.59 12.13
N THR A 25 -3.60 -14.38 11.08
CA THR A 25 -2.66 -15.42 10.66
C THR A 25 -1.83 -14.92 9.49
N VAL A 26 -0.52 -14.97 9.62
CA VAL A 26 0.44 -14.70 8.54
C VAL A 26 1.06 -16.01 8.09
N GLN A 27 1.15 -16.22 6.78
CA GLN A 27 1.88 -17.33 6.18
C GLN A 27 3.22 -16.83 5.65
N LEU A 28 4.30 -17.52 6.02
CA LEU A 28 5.59 -17.41 5.36
C LEU A 28 5.60 -18.39 4.19
N LEU A 29 5.84 -17.88 3.00
CA LEU A 29 5.98 -18.64 1.77
C LEU A 29 7.46 -18.86 1.46
N ARG A 30 7.79 -20.08 1.00
CA ARG A 30 9.08 -20.46 0.45
C ARG A 30 8.88 -20.80 -1.02
N ASP A 31 9.43 -19.98 -1.90
CA ASP A 31 9.26 -20.09 -3.37
C ASP A 31 7.78 -20.20 -3.81
N GLY A 32 6.90 -19.48 -3.11
CA GLY A 32 5.47 -19.45 -3.39
C GLY A 32 4.63 -20.53 -2.69
N GLU A 33 5.25 -21.48 -1.99
CA GLU A 33 4.54 -22.50 -1.21
C GLU A 33 4.51 -22.16 0.28
N VAL A 34 3.43 -22.52 0.97
CA VAL A 34 3.31 -22.29 2.42
C VAL A 34 4.38 -23.09 3.16
N TYR A 35 5.25 -22.39 3.87
CA TYR A 35 6.31 -22.97 4.69
C TYR A 35 5.93 -23.00 6.18
N GLN A 36 5.38 -21.90 6.69
CA GLN A 36 5.00 -21.77 8.10
C GLN A 36 3.82 -20.80 8.25
N GLU A 37 2.98 -21.01 9.26
CA GLU A 37 1.97 -20.05 9.70
C GLU A 37 2.32 -19.53 11.09
N VAL A 38 2.10 -18.24 11.31
CA VAL A 38 2.29 -17.57 12.61
C VAL A 38 1.08 -16.70 12.91
N GLN A 39 0.70 -16.63 14.19
CA GLN A 39 -0.34 -15.71 14.64
C GLN A 39 0.30 -14.43 15.20
N LEU A 40 -0.21 -13.28 14.76
CA LEU A 40 0.14 -11.97 15.30
C LEU A 40 -1.06 -11.42 16.07
N SER A 41 -0.82 -10.95 17.28
CA SER A 41 -1.84 -10.41 18.19
C SER A 41 -1.23 -9.29 19.06
N GLU A 42 -2.04 -8.69 19.94
CA GLU A 42 -1.53 -7.72 20.91
C GLU A 42 -0.51 -8.33 21.87
N ASP A 43 -0.67 -9.60 22.26
CA ASP A 43 0.23 -10.30 23.21
C ASP A 43 1.69 -10.36 22.73
N ASN A 44 1.90 -10.46 21.42
CA ASN A 44 3.23 -10.46 20.80
C ASN A 44 3.61 -9.12 20.19
N ASN A 45 2.92 -8.04 20.58
CA ASN A 45 3.09 -6.70 20.04
C ASN A 45 3.04 -6.69 18.51
N TRP A 46 2.17 -7.53 17.93
CA TRP A 46 1.97 -7.65 16.49
C TRP A 46 3.26 -7.94 15.72
N GLN A 47 4.19 -8.70 16.31
CA GLN A 47 5.52 -8.96 15.77
C GLN A 47 5.91 -10.44 15.85
N TYR A 48 6.76 -10.86 14.92
CA TYR A 48 7.39 -12.18 14.92
C TYR A 48 8.75 -12.12 14.22
N THR A 49 9.64 -13.06 14.54
CA THR A 49 10.94 -13.20 13.86
C THR A 49 11.14 -14.65 13.44
N TRP A 50 11.40 -14.86 12.15
CA TRP A 50 11.92 -16.11 11.64
C TRP A 50 13.44 -16.05 11.61
N ASN A 51 14.10 -17.02 12.23
CA ASN A 51 15.56 -17.11 12.28
C ASN A 51 16.06 -18.26 11.40
N ASP A 52 17.32 -18.20 11.03
CA ASP A 52 18.08 -19.29 10.39
C ASP A 52 17.48 -19.78 9.06
N LEU A 53 16.77 -18.90 8.34
CA LEU A 53 16.18 -19.26 7.06
C LEU A 53 17.27 -19.41 5.99
N SER A 54 17.10 -20.39 5.10
CA SER A 54 18.04 -20.60 4.00
C SER A 54 17.96 -19.44 3.01
N SER A 55 19.11 -18.83 2.70
CA SER A 55 19.23 -17.78 1.68
C SER A 55 19.10 -18.29 0.24
N LYS A 56 18.92 -19.60 0.05
CA LYS A 56 18.74 -20.23 -1.27
C LYS A 56 17.33 -20.05 -1.83
N TYR A 57 16.36 -19.72 -0.98
CA TYR A 57 14.96 -19.62 -1.34
C TYR A 57 14.47 -18.18 -1.34
N GLN A 58 13.40 -17.93 -2.09
CA GLN A 58 12.65 -16.68 -2.02
C GLN A 58 11.63 -16.77 -0.89
N TRP A 59 11.66 -15.77 -0.02
CA TRP A 59 10.79 -15.68 1.15
C TRP A 59 9.85 -14.50 1.02
N GLU A 60 8.55 -14.78 1.14
CA GLU A 60 7.46 -13.80 1.12
C GLU A 60 6.52 -14.06 2.28
N ALA A 61 5.94 -13.02 2.89
CA ALA A 61 4.93 -13.17 3.93
C ALA A 61 3.60 -12.58 3.47
N ILE A 62 2.51 -13.31 3.70
CA ILE A 62 1.15 -12.91 3.32
C ILE A 62 0.19 -13.05 4.51
N GLU A 63 -0.82 -12.19 4.59
CA GLU A 63 -1.94 -12.37 5.53
C GLU A 63 -2.88 -13.44 4.95
N LYS A 64 -3.07 -14.56 5.67
CA LYS A 64 -3.86 -15.73 5.21
C LYS A 64 -5.29 -15.37 4.88
N LYS A 65 -5.92 -14.58 5.74
CA LYS A 65 -7.30 -14.16 5.62
C LYS A 65 -7.36 -12.65 5.66
N LYS A 66 -7.72 -12.02 4.54
CA LYS A 66 -7.95 -10.58 4.51
C LYS A 66 -9.07 -10.19 5.46
N THR A 67 -8.80 -9.19 6.30
CA THR A 67 -9.78 -8.64 7.22
C THR A 67 -10.81 -7.81 6.45
N LYS A 68 -12.11 -8.08 6.64
CA LYS A 68 -13.19 -7.32 5.98
C LYS A 68 -13.08 -5.83 6.31
N GLY A 69 -13.23 -4.98 5.31
CA GLY A 69 -13.14 -3.53 5.44
C GLY A 69 -11.72 -2.97 5.54
N TYR A 70 -10.70 -3.83 5.42
CA TYR A 70 -9.30 -3.41 5.40
C TYR A 70 -8.66 -3.64 4.03
N ILE A 71 -7.83 -2.68 3.65
CA ILE A 71 -6.87 -2.80 2.55
C ILE A 71 -5.54 -3.28 3.17
N VAL A 72 -5.00 -4.37 2.61
CA VAL A 72 -3.73 -4.96 3.05
C VAL A 72 -2.61 -4.51 2.12
N SER A 73 -1.54 -3.97 2.69
CA SER A 73 -0.29 -3.66 1.98
C SER A 73 0.86 -4.38 2.66
N VAL A 74 1.68 -5.07 1.87
CA VAL A 74 2.91 -5.72 2.36
C VAL A 74 4.10 -4.99 1.75
N SER A 75 5.03 -4.56 2.60
CA SER A 75 6.32 -4.00 2.19
C SER A 75 7.45 -4.81 2.80
N LYS A 76 8.53 -4.99 2.03
CA LYS A 76 9.73 -5.71 2.46
C LYS A 76 10.94 -4.83 2.19
N GLU A 77 11.72 -4.58 3.23
CA GLU A 77 12.96 -3.80 3.19
C GLU A 77 14.05 -4.63 3.84
N GLU A 78 15.02 -5.08 3.04
CA GLU A 78 16.10 -5.98 3.47
C GLU A 78 15.54 -7.24 4.18
N SER A 79 15.60 -7.25 5.51
CA SER A 79 15.18 -8.32 6.43
C SER A 79 13.95 -7.94 7.28
N SER A 80 13.35 -6.78 7.04
CA SER A 80 12.15 -6.29 7.73
C SER A 80 10.94 -6.37 6.81
N ILE A 81 9.87 -6.99 7.31
CA ILE A 81 8.60 -7.12 6.61
C ILE A 81 7.55 -6.34 7.42
N VAL A 82 6.78 -5.48 6.75
CA VAL A 82 5.68 -4.76 7.37
C VAL A 82 4.39 -5.10 6.63
N ILE A 83 3.41 -5.62 7.37
CA ILE A 83 2.04 -5.74 6.88
C ILE A 83 1.25 -4.57 7.45
N LYS A 84 0.71 -3.71 6.59
CA LYS A 84 -0.11 -2.57 6.97
C LYS A 84 -1.57 -2.82 6.57
N ASN A 85 -2.48 -2.78 7.55
CA ASN A 85 -3.92 -2.82 7.29
C ASN A 85 -4.51 -1.43 7.48
N ILE A 86 -5.13 -0.90 6.43
CA ILE A 86 -5.80 0.39 6.41
C ILE A 86 -7.30 0.16 6.41
N TYR A 87 -8.02 0.69 7.40
CA TYR A 87 -9.48 0.58 7.43
C TYR A 87 -10.10 1.54 6.42
N TRP A 88 -10.91 1.02 5.50
CA TRP A 88 -11.53 1.81 4.42
C TRP A 88 -13.07 1.85 4.49
N GLY A 89 -13.70 0.92 5.23
CA GLY A 89 -15.16 0.88 5.40
C GLY A 89 -15.72 -0.54 5.35
N ASP A 90 -16.87 -0.77 5.97
CA ASP A 90 -17.49 -2.11 6.06
C ASP A 90 -17.99 -2.67 4.70
N ASP A 91 -18.21 -1.78 3.73
CA ASP A 91 -18.63 -2.11 2.36
C ASP A 91 -17.47 -2.58 1.48
N PHE A 92 -16.23 -2.38 1.92
CA PHE A 92 -15.05 -2.82 1.20
C PHE A 92 -14.68 -4.27 1.57
N TYR A 93 -14.71 -5.15 0.58
CA TYR A 93 -14.14 -6.50 0.67
C TYR A 93 -13.39 -6.79 -0.62
N GLU A 94 -12.09 -7.05 -0.51
CA GLU A 94 -11.37 -7.70 -1.59
C GLU A 94 -11.54 -9.21 -1.42
N GLU A 95 -12.45 -9.78 -2.22
CA GLU A 95 -12.60 -11.22 -2.31
C GLU A 95 -11.34 -11.82 -2.96
N THR A 96 -10.55 -12.54 -2.17
CA THR A 96 -9.41 -13.32 -2.67
C THR A 96 -9.93 -14.53 -3.42
N THR A 97 -9.96 -14.47 -4.74
CA THR A 97 -10.37 -15.59 -5.61
C THR A 97 -9.24 -16.63 -5.73
N GLU A 98 -9.50 -17.81 -5.19
CA GLU A 98 -8.84 -19.06 -5.56
C GLU A 98 -9.32 -19.44 -6.98
N LYS A 99 -8.41 -19.56 -7.97
CA LYS A 99 -8.76 -19.77 -9.39
C LYS A 99 -9.41 -21.14 -9.65
N LYS A 100 -10.55 -21.15 -10.37
CA LYS A 100 -11.02 -22.25 -11.27
C LYS A 100 -11.71 -21.64 -12.53
N PRO A 101 -11.72 -22.29 -13.72
CA PRO A 101 -11.73 -21.59 -15.02
C PRO A 101 -13.13 -21.25 -15.61
N THR A 102 -13.14 -20.10 -16.29
CA THR A 102 -13.83 -19.66 -17.53
C THR A 102 -15.31 -19.99 -17.77
N THR A 103 -16.14 -18.97 -18.05
CA THR A 103 -16.72 -18.66 -19.40
C THR A 103 -17.64 -17.43 -19.35
N GLU A 104 -17.43 -16.51 -20.30
CA GLU A 104 -18.19 -15.28 -20.56
C GLU A 104 -19.69 -15.50 -20.89
N LYS A 105 -20.54 -14.54 -20.49
CA LYS A 105 -21.53 -13.89 -21.38
C LYS A 105 -22.14 -12.61 -20.76
N LYS A 106 -21.61 -11.47 -21.23
CA LYS A 106 -22.31 -10.32 -21.83
C LYS A 106 -23.60 -9.80 -21.15
N HIS A 107 -23.52 -8.60 -20.57
CA HIS A 107 -24.51 -7.55 -20.83
C HIS A 107 -23.83 -6.18 -20.95
N LYS A 108 -23.86 -5.65 -22.18
CA LYS A 108 -23.47 -4.30 -22.60
C LYS A 108 -24.75 -3.51 -22.88
N LYS A 109 -24.83 -2.28 -22.38
CA LYS A 109 -25.59 -1.12 -22.91
C LYS A 109 -25.09 0.09 -22.11
N GLU A 110 -24.05 0.82 -22.47
CA GLU A 110 -23.78 1.67 -23.65
C GLU A 110 -24.77 2.83 -23.85
N SER A 111 -24.27 4.04 -23.60
CA SER A 111 -24.60 5.32 -24.27
C SER A 111 -23.60 6.39 -23.77
N SER A 112 -22.38 6.49 -24.31
CA SER A 112 -21.94 7.26 -25.51
C SER A 112 -21.82 8.77 -25.23
N LYS A 113 -20.75 9.54 -25.54
CA LYS A 113 -19.72 9.58 -26.63
C LYS A 113 -18.46 10.32 -26.13
N GLU A 114 -17.22 9.83 -26.28
CA GLU A 114 -16.26 9.84 -27.42
C GLU A 114 -15.60 11.20 -27.73
N THR A 115 -14.26 11.29 -27.80
CA THR A 115 -13.52 11.20 -29.08
C THR A 115 -12.05 10.72 -28.92
N THR A 116 -11.71 9.76 -29.79
CA THR A 116 -10.48 9.04 -30.22
C THR A 116 -9.23 9.92 -30.44
N THR A 117 -7.99 9.52 -30.12
CA THR A 117 -7.09 8.72 -31.00
C THR A 117 -5.81 8.23 -30.30
N GLU A 118 -5.43 7.00 -30.66
CA GLU A 118 -4.12 6.34 -30.63
C GLU A 118 -3.58 5.54 -29.42
N LYS A 119 -3.17 4.32 -29.77
CA LYS A 119 -2.64 3.22 -28.95
C LYS A 119 -1.18 3.48 -28.56
N LYS A 120 -0.85 3.37 -27.26
CA LYS A 120 0.40 2.77 -26.74
C LYS A 120 0.23 2.35 -25.27
N LEU A 121 0.88 1.25 -24.90
CA LEU A 121 0.78 0.49 -23.63
C LEU A 121 0.90 1.36 -22.35
N PRO A 122 0.33 0.96 -21.19
CA PRO A 122 0.50 1.72 -19.95
C PRO A 122 1.97 1.65 -19.51
N GLN A 123 2.68 2.77 -19.65
CA GLN A 123 4.05 2.89 -19.19
C GLN A 123 4.04 3.07 -17.67
N THR A 124 4.55 2.05 -16.99
CA THR A 124 4.87 2.01 -15.57
C THR A 124 5.78 3.19 -15.19
N GLY A 125 5.39 3.95 -14.15
CA GLY A 125 6.26 4.95 -13.52
C GLY A 125 5.63 6.33 -13.22
N GLN A 126 4.32 6.54 -13.38
CA GLN A 126 3.71 7.84 -13.10
C GLN A 126 3.38 8.05 -11.62
N LEU A 127 4.27 8.78 -10.94
CA LEU A 127 4.12 9.33 -9.61
C LEU A 127 3.16 10.54 -9.64
N TRP A 128 1.85 10.31 -9.52
CA TRP A 128 0.84 11.37 -9.44
C TRP A 128 0.26 11.39 -8.03
N TRP A 129 0.50 12.51 -7.32
CA TRP A 129 0.15 12.85 -5.92
C TRP A 129 1.27 12.51 -4.93
N PRO A 130 2.23 13.44 -4.67
CA PRO A 130 2.03 14.83 -4.22
C PRO A 130 2.67 15.96 -5.06
N LEU A 131 3.23 15.67 -6.25
CA LEU A 131 4.03 16.65 -7.02
C LEU A 131 3.33 17.93 -7.53
N PRO A 132 2.06 17.90 -8.01
CA PRO A 132 1.40 19.13 -8.50
C PRO A 132 1.30 20.22 -7.42
N PHE A 133 1.08 19.83 -6.16
CA PHE A 133 1.02 20.76 -5.03
C PHE A 133 2.41 21.31 -4.65
N LEU A 134 3.47 20.50 -4.76
CA LEU A 134 4.84 20.94 -4.47
C LEU A 134 5.36 21.97 -5.48
N VAL A 135 5.11 21.77 -6.78
CA VAL A 135 5.55 22.71 -7.83
C VAL A 135 4.80 24.05 -7.72
N ALA A 136 3.50 24.03 -7.44
CA ALA A 136 2.71 25.25 -7.24
C ALA A 136 3.17 26.05 -6.01
N GLY A 137 3.48 25.37 -4.89
CA GLY A 137 4.01 26.01 -3.69
C GLY A 137 5.35 26.70 -3.92
N GLY A 138 6.27 26.06 -4.66
CA GLY A 138 7.59 26.63 -4.97
C GLY A 138 7.53 27.93 -5.77
N ILE A 139 6.69 27.98 -6.82
CA ILE A 139 6.52 29.19 -7.65
C ILE A 139 5.94 30.36 -6.83
N LEU A 140 5.00 30.08 -5.93
CA LEU A 140 4.42 31.09 -5.04
C LEU A 140 5.47 31.69 -4.10
N CYS A 141 6.33 30.86 -3.49
CA CYS A 141 7.39 31.32 -2.60
C CYS A 141 8.43 32.20 -3.31
N ILE A 142 8.84 31.84 -4.54
CA ILE A 142 9.78 32.64 -5.33
C ILE A 142 9.15 34.00 -5.70
N GLY A 143 7.87 34.01 -6.10
CA GLY A 143 7.15 35.24 -6.40
C GLY A 143 7.07 36.20 -5.19
N ILE A 144 6.69 35.69 -4.01
CA ILE A 144 6.64 36.49 -2.78
C ILE A 144 8.04 37.02 -2.41
N GLY A 145 9.08 36.19 -2.58
CA GLY A 145 10.47 36.59 -2.34
C GLY A 145 10.92 37.75 -3.22
N MET A 146 10.66 37.67 -4.54
CA MET A 146 11.00 38.74 -5.49
C MET A 146 10.26 40.06 -5.19
N ILE A 147 9.00 39.98 -4.76
CA ILE A 147 8.21 41.17 -4.39
C ILE A 147 8.79 41.84 -3.13
N LYS A 148 9.20 41.05 -2.13
CA LYS A 148 9.83 41.57 -0.91
C LYS A 148 11.19 42.21 -1.18
N GLN A 149 12.01 41.57 -2.02
CA GLN A 149 13.35 42.06 -2.35
C GLN A 149 13.32 43.37 -3.14
N LYS A 150 12.30 43.57 -3.98
CA LYS A 150 12.11 44.84 -4.70
C LYS A 150 11.75 45.97 -3.74
N ARG A 151 10.87 45.72 -2.76
CA ARG A 151 10.45 46.72 -1.77
C ARG A 151 11.58 47.16 -0.84
N GLU A 152 12.49 46.25 -0.48
CA GLU A 152 13.67 46.60 0.33
C GLU A 152 14.72 47.44 -0.41
N ASN A 153 14.73 47.38 -1.75
CA ASN A 153 15.61 48.21 -2.57
C ASN A 153 15.03 49.62 -2.78
N ASP A 154 13.71 49.75 -2.92
CA ASP A 154 13.02 51.04 -3.06
C ASP A 154 13.03 51.87 -1.74
N GLU A 155 13.20 51.22 -0.58
CA GLU A 155 13.31 51.89 0.75
C GLU A 155 14.74 52.34 1.10
N LYS A 156 15.76 51.99 0.29
CA LYS A 156 17.18 52.32 0.53
C LYS A 156 17.76 53.36 -0.44
N GLU A 157 16.96 53.89 -1.35
CA GLU A 157 17.27 55.01 -2.26
C GLU A 157 16.63 56.31 -1.75
#